data_AF-A0A7W1C869-F1
#
_entry.id   AF-A0A7W1C869-F1
#
_cell.length_a   1.000
_cell.length_b   1.000
_cell.length_c   1.000
_cell.angle_alpha   90.00
_cell.angle_beta   90.00
_cell.angle_gamma   90.00
#
_symmetry.space_group_name_H-M   'P 1'
#
loop_
_entity.id
_entity.type
_entity.pdbx_description
1 polymer ?
#
loop_
_entity_poly.entity_id
_entity_poly.type
_entity_poly.pdbx_seq_one_letter_code
_entity_poly.pdbx_strand_id
1 'polypeptide(L)'
;MRSFDRHAERIGATGRAIRLTAVGVLAAVACGPADSSRDWSGRYGTRVEEATTDCFDAEAPPSITGFILDLTRHAADSVTVTLNPIVRLEGRFEGDHLTARMKVVEPIGLPDSIIARTMPSDSLDTITYVLEADFAGEGFQGDYVIRSPDLRALFEGEGGRCDYRYGLAGELIPAPAPPGGSQ
;
A
#
# COMPACT_ATOMS: atom_id res chain seq x y z
N MET A 1 48.66 1.14 34.62
CA MET A 1 49.52 0.03 35.10
C MET A 1 49.25 -1.19 34.21
N ARG A 2 50.25 -1.59 33.39
CA ARG A 2 50.52 -2.92 32.78
C ARG A 2 49.36 -3.63 32.03
N SER A 3 49.32 -3.63 30.70
CA SER A 3 49.99 -4.60 29.78
C SER A 3 49.99 -6.06 30.27
N PHE A 4 49.34 -6.95 29.53
CA PHE A 4 49.74 -8.36 29.46
C PHE A 4 49.59 -8.91 28.03
N ASP A 5 50.72 -9.46 27.60
CA ASP A 5 51.03 -10.12 26.34
C ASP A 5 50.40 -11.53 26.23
N ARG A 6 50.15 -11.91 24.96
CA ARG A 6 50.48 -13.19 24.29
C ARG A 6 50.89 -14.44 25.10
N HIS A 7 50.30 -15.58 24.70
CA HIS A 7 50.87 -16.89 24.27
C HIS A 7 49.82 -18.00 24.55
N ALA A 8 49.28 -18.73 23.57
CA ALA A 8 49.88 -19.74 22.69
C ALA A 8 50.31 -21.04 23.42
N GLU A 9 49.53 -22.12 23.28
CA GLU A 9 49.97 -23.53 23.11
C GLU A 9 48.71 -24.41 22.88
N ARG A 10 48.53 -25.00 21.69
CA ARG A 10 49.01 -26.31 21.24
C ARG A 10 48.57 -27.49 22.13
N ILE A 11 47.49 -28.13 21.70
CA ILE A 11 47.30 -29.59 21.75
C ILE A 11 46.69 -29.91 20.37
N GLY A 12 47.25 -30.73 19.49
CA GLY A 12 47.94 -31.99 19.70
C GLY A 12 47.17 -33.01 18.86
N ALA A 13 47.73 -33.34 17.70
CA ALA A 13 47.10 -34.05 16.60
C ALA A 13 46.80 -35.52 16.91
N THR A 14 45.62 -35.99 16.48
CA THR A 14 45.32 -37.35 16.01
C THR A 14 44.04 -37.17 15.17
N GLY A 15 43.94 -37.47 13.88
CA GLY A 15 44.58 -38.54 13.13
C GLY A 15 43.44 -39.26 12.40
N ARG A 16 42.97 -38.74 11.27
CA ARG A 16 42.39 -39.54 10.19
C ARG A 16 42.17 -38.70 8.95
N ALA A 17 42.93 -39.05 7.91
CA ALA A 17 42.73 -38.58 6.56
C ALA A 17 41.35 -39.00 6.06
N ILE A 18 40.52 -38.01 5.73
CA ILE A 18 39.40 -38.19 4.81
C ILE A 18 39.68 -37.23 3.65
N ARG A 19 40.19 -37.78 2.55
CA ARG A 19 40.14 -37.12 1.25
C ARG A 19 38.67 -37.05 0.84
N LEU A 20 38.02 -35.96 1.20
CA LEU A 20 36.76 -35.55 0.58
C LEU A 20 37.10 -34.55 -0.52
N THR A 21 37.10 -35.06 -1.74
CA THR A 21 37.04 -34.27 -2.97
C THR A 21 35.70 -33.54 -2.97
N ALA A 22 35.63 -32.42 -2.25
CA ALA A 22 34.49 -31.52 -2.31
C ALA A 22 34.64 -30.69 -3.59
N VAL A 23 34.06 -31.22 -4.69
CA VAL A 23 33.60 -30.40 -5.81
C VAL A 23 32.54 -29.48 -5.22
N GLY A 24 32.98 -28.33 -4.73
CA GLY A 24 32.09 -27.24 -4.33
C GLY A 24 31.42 -26.73 -5.60
N VAL A 25 30.30 -27.33 -5.96
CA VAL A 25 29.29 -26.66 -6.75
C VAL A 25 28.85 -25.49 -5.88
N LEU A 26 29.46 -24.33 -6.10
CA LEU A 26 28.85 -23.05 -5.79
C LEU A 26 27.51 -23.07 -6.51
N ALA A 27 26.47 -23.50 -5.80
CA ALA A 27 25.12 -23.12 -6.14
C ALA A 27 25.11 -21.61 -5.99
N ALA A 28 25.43 -20.92 -7.08
CA ALA A 28 24.95 -19.58 -7.29
C ALA A 28 23.45 -19.70 -7.12
N VAL A 29 22.96 -19.30 -5.94
CA VAL A 29 21.60 -18.82 -5.83
C VAL A 29 21.60 -17.63 -6.77
N ALA A 30 21.26 -17.91 -8.03
CA ALA A 30 20.77 -16.89 -8.90
C ALA A 30 19.55 -16.37 -8.15
N CYS A 31 19.72 -15.26 -7.43
CA CYS A 31 18.65 -14.30 -7.35
C CYS A 31 18.29 -14.03 -8.80
N GLY A 32 17.29 -14.77 -9.30
CA GLY A 32 16.55 -14.31 -10.46
C GLY A 32 16.16 -12.85 -10.19
N PRO A 33 16.04 -12.02 -11.23
CA PRO A 33 15.49 -10.69 -11.02
C PRO A 33 14.22 -10.85 -10.19
N ALA A 34 14.13 -10.11 -9.07
CA ALA A 34 12.94 -10.08 -8.24
C ALA A 34 11.72 -10.11 -9.17
N ASP A 35 10.88 -11.13 -8.98
CA ASP A 35 9.82 -11.53 -9.90
C ASP A 35 9.24 -10.30 -10.61
N SER A 36 9.51 -10.18 -11.91
CA SER A 36 9.05 -9.04 -12.68
C SER A 36 7.54 -9.12 -12.74
N SER A 37 6.88 -8.51 -11.76
CA SER A 37 5.45 -8.33 -11.69
C SER A 37 4.95 -7.85 -13.04
N ARG A 38 3.79 -8.37 -13.45
CA ARG A 38 3.13 -7.95 -14.68
C ARG A 38 2.95 -6.43 -14.65
N ASP A 39 3.04 -5.81 -15.82
CA ASP A 39 2.63 -4.41 -15.92
C ASP A 39 1.11 -4.31 -15.77
N TRP A 40 0.67 -3.84 -14.61
CA TRP A 40 -0.73 -3.60 -14.27
C TRP A 40 -1.24 -2.23 -14.73
N SER A 41 -0.44 -1.46 -15.46
CA SER A 41 -0.88 -0.18 -16.04
C SER A 41 -2.10 -0.36 -16.93
N GLY A 42 -3.06 0.57 -16.84
CA GLY A 42 -4.29 0.50 -17.59
C GLY A 42 -5.46 1.16 -16.88
N ARG A 43 -6.63 1.08 -17.53
CA ARG A 43 -7.88 1.64 -17.02
C ARG A 43 -8.77 0.51 -16.56
N TYR A 44 -9.24 0.58 -15.33
CA TYR A 44 -10.10 -0.43 -14.74
C TYR A 44 -11.45 0.18 -14.41
N GLY A 45 -12.52 -0.49 -14.82
CA GLY A 45 -13.87 -0.15 -14.41
C GLY A 45 -14.09 -0.69 -13.00
N THR A 46 -14.43 0.17 -12.06
CA THR A 46 -14.60 -0.24 -10.65
C THR A 46 -16.05 -0.42 -10.28
N ARG A 47 -16.28 -1.35 -9.35
CA ARG A 47 -17.55 -1.57 -8.67
C ARG A 47 -17.30 -1.62 -7.17
N VAL A 48 -18.18 -0.99 -6.41
CA VAL A 48 -18.24 -1.15 -4.96
C VAL A 48 -19.01 -2.43 -4.66
N GLU A 49 -18.38 -3.35 -3.93
CA GLU A 49 -18.99 -4.60 -3.49
C GLU A 49 -19.54 -4.47 -2.07
N GLU A 50 -18.84 -3.74 -1.21
CA GLU A 50 -19.22 -3.48 0.17
C GLU A 50 -18.80 -2.08 0.62
N ALA A 51 -19.51 -1.54 1.61
CA ALA A 51 -19.23 -0.23 2.18
C ALA A 51 -19.55 -0.25 3.68
N THR A 52 -18.60 0.16 4.51
CA THR A 52 -18.76 0.23 5.97
C THR A 52 -18.14 1.51 6.53
N THR A 53 -18.65 1.97 7.68
CA THR A 53 -18.12 3.13 8.38
C THR A 53 -18.19 2.94 9.88
N ASP A 54 -17.25 3.55 10.60
CA ASP A 54 -17.25 3.69 12.05
C ASP A 54 -17.47 5.15 12.50
N CYS A 55 -17.88 6.06 11.59
CA CYS A 55 -18.19 7.44 11.94
C CYS A 55 -19.46 7.49 12.82
N PHE A 56 -19.40 8.27 13.89
CA PHE A 56 -20.31 8.23 15.04
C PHE A 56 -21.79 8.40 14.69
N ASP A 57 -22.12 9.17 13.65
CA ASP A 57 -23.50 9.43 13.21
C ASP A 57 -23.80 8.93 11.78
N ALA A 58 -22.90 8.16 11.18
CA ALA A 58 -23.09 7.66 9.83
C ALA A 58 -23.63 6.23 9.88
N GLU A 59 -24.88 6.05 9.41
CA GLU A 59 -25.46 4.70 9.24
C GLU A 59 -24.78 3.94 8.09
N ALA A 60 -24.26 4.66 7.09
CA ALA A 60 -23.50 4.12 5.98
C ALA A 60 -22.53 5.16 5.42
N PRO A 61 -21.44 4.73 4.74
CA PRO A 61 -20.59 5.64 3.98
C PRO A 61 -21.35 6.40 2.88
N PRO A 62 -20.88 7.59 2.48
CA PRO A 62 -21.37 8.26 1.28
C PRO A 62 -21.31 7.34 0.07
N SER A 63 -22.40 7.26 -0.71
CA SER A 63 -22.41 6.44 -1.92
C SER A 63 -21.38 6.93 -2.92
N ILE A 64 -20.43 6.06 -3.28
CA ILE A 64 -19.54 6.27 -4.42
C ILE A 64 -20.03 5.41 -5.58
N THR A 65 -20.36 6.07 -6.69
CA THR A 65 -20.71 5.36 -7.93
C THR A 65 -19.43 4.81 -8.54
N GLY A 66 -19.50 3.63 -9.18
CA GLY A 66 -18.38 3.02 -9.89
C GLY A 66 -17.62 4.05 -10.74
N PHE A 67 -16.31 4.08 -10.57
CA PHE A 67 -15.41 5.06 -11.17
C PHE A 67 -14.38 4.35 -12.04
N ILE A 68 -13.54 5.13 -12.71
CA ILE A 68 -12.42 4.58 -13.48
C ILE A 68 -11.16 4.74 -12.65
N LEU A 69 -10.51 3.62 -12.40
CA LEU A 69 -9.17 3.58 -11.82
C LEU A 69 -8.16 3.54 -12.96
N ASP A 70 -7.38 4.61 -13.12
CA ASP A 70 -6.32 4.73 -14.10
C ASP A 70 -4.97 4.53 -13.41
N LEU A 71 -4.25 3.49 -13.81
CA LEU A 71 -2.95 3.13 -13.28
C LEU A 71 -1.87 3.42 -14.30
N THR A 72 -0.89 4.21 -13.89
CA THR A 72 0.34 4.45 -14.65
C THR A 72 1.53 4.01 -13.81
N ARG A 73 2.13 2.86 -14.15
CA ARG A 73 3.37 2.39 -13.55
C ARG A 73 4.54 3.22 -14.07
N HIS A 74 5.43 3.61 -13.16
CA HIS A 74 6.67 4.34 -13.45
C HIS A 74 7.88 3.47 -13.11
N ALA A 75 9.09 4.03 -13.22
CA ALA A 75 10.31 3.33 -12.82
C ALA A 75 10.33 3.01 -11.31
N ALA A 76 11.07 1.97 -10.92
CA ALA A 76 11.28 1.55 -9.53
C ALA A 76 9.97 1.26 -8.75
N ASP A 77 9.03 0.57 -9.40
CA ASP A 77 7.77 0.08 -8.83
C ASP A 77 6.81 1.17 -8.31
N SER A 78 7.11 2.45 -8.57
CA SER A 78 6.19 3.55 -8.27
C SER A 78 5.03 3.58 -9.26
N VAL A 79 3.87 4.06 -8.81
CA VAL A 79 2.65 4.13 -9.62
C VAL A 79 1.84 5.35 -9.25
N THR A 80 1.34 6.04 -10.27
CA THR A 80 0.30 7.04 -10.10
C THR A 80 -1.06 6.37 -10.32
N VAL A 81 -1.95 6.53 -9.34
CA VAL A 81 -3.32 6.04 -9.39
C VAL A 81 -4.24 7.24 -9.53
N THR A 82 -5.10 7.25 -10.54
CA THR A 82 -6.14 8.27 -10.67
C THR A 82 -7.51 7.63 -10.53
N LEU A 83 -8.24 8.03 -9.50
CA LEU A 83 -9.64 7.70 -9.26
C LEU A 83 -10.47 8.80 -9.93
N ASN A 84 -10.78 8.63 -11.22
CA ASN A 84 -11.47 9.68 -11.97
C ASN A 84 -12.91 9.84 -11.49
N PRO A 85 -13.39 11.08 -11.24
CA PRO A 85 -12.75 12.36 -11.57
C PRO A 85 -12.02 13.10 -10.42
N ILE A 86 -11.79 12.49 -9.25
CA ILE A 86 -11.64 13.26 -8.00
C ILE A 86 -10.23 13.19 -7.38
N VAL A 87 -9.52 12.07 -7.46
CA VAL A 87 -8.35 11.83 -6.61
C VAL A 87 -7.17 11.26 -7.38
N ARG A 88 -5.97 11.81 -7.15
CA ARG A 88 -4.70 11.23 -7.57
C ARG A 88 -3.94 10.73 -6.33
N LEU A 89 -3.63 9.44 -6.31
CA LEU A 89 -2.80 8.82 -5.27
C LEU A 89 -1.42 8.51 -5.85
N GLU A 90 -0.40 8.61 -5.01
CA GLU A 90 0.91 8.06 -5.31
C GLU A 90 1.07 6.75 -4.55
N GLY A 91 1.57 5.73 -5.25
CA GLY A 91 1.66 4.39 -4.72
C GLY A 91 2.88 3.64 -5.21
N ARG A 92 2.91 2.37 -4.81
CA ARG A 92 3.93 1.41 -5.19
C ARG A 92 3.33 0.03 -5.36
N PHE A 93 3.93 -0.76 -6.23
CA PHE A 93 3.68 -2.18 -6.34
C PHE A 93 4.72 -2.96 -5.53
N GLU A 94 4.24 -3.96 -4.79
CA GLU A 94 5.06 -5.03 -4.21
C GLU A 94 4.57 -6.35 -4.80
N GLY A 95 5.21 -6.80 -5.89
CA GLY A 95 4.65 -7.89 -6.70
C GLY A 95 3.34 -7.45 -7.37
N ASP A 96 2.26 -8.16 -7.13
CA ASP A 96 0.92 -7.86 -7.64
C ASP A 96 0.05 -7.08 -6.65
N HIS A 97 0.61 -6.68 -5.51
CA HIS A 97 -0.06 -5.87 -4.49
C HIS A 97 0.24 -4.37 -4.69
N LEU A 98 -0.81 -3.56 -4.79
CA LEU A 98 -0.75 -2.11 -4.86
C LEU A 98 -1.02 -1.49 -3.49
N THR A 99 -0.16 -0.57 -3.07
CA THR A 99 -0.47 0.37 -1.99
C THR A 99 -0.32 1.80 -2.50
N ALA A 100 -1.40 2.58 -2.48
CA ALA A 100 -1.38 3.98 -2.89
C ALA A 100 -2.05 4.89 -1.84
N ARG A 101 -1.49 6.08 -1.63
CA ARG A 101 -1.94 6.99 -0.57
C ARG A 101 -1.92 8.44 -1.03
N MET A 102 -2.82 9.24 -0.48
CA MET A 102 -2.83 10.70 -0.57
C MET A 102 -3.25 11.29 0.78
N LYS A 103 -2.66 12.43 1.13
CA LYS A 103 -3.04 13.21 2.30
C LYS A 103 -3.40 14.62 1.85
N VAL A 104 -4.62 15.05 2.14
CA VAL A 104 -5.10 16.42 1.93
C VAL A 104 -5.08 17.12 3.27
N VAL A 105 -4.47 18.30 3.32
CA VAL A 105 -4.49 19.15 4.51
C VAL A 105 -5.56 20.22 4.28
N GLU A 106 -6.63 20.17 5.06
CA GLU A 106 -7.69 21.17 5.08
C GLU A 106 -7.73 21.78 6.49
N PRO A 107 -7.23 23.02 6.66
CA PRO A 107 -7.21 23.63 7.98
C PRO A 107 -8.65 23.87 8.46
N ILE A 108 -9.07 23.10 9.47
CA ILE A 108 -10.35 23.29 10.14
C ILE A 108 -10.14 24.25 11.31
N GLY A 109 -10.82 25.39 11.29
CA GLY A 109 -10.84 26.32 12.42
C GLY A 109 -11.67 25.74 13.56
N LEU A 110 -11.01 25.14 14.55
CA LEU A 110 -11.67 24.59 15.73
C LEU A 110 -11.63 25.58 16.90
N PRO A 111 -12.69 25.64 17.73
CA PRO A 111 -12.65 26.40 18.98
C PRO A 111 -11.58 25.87 19.95
N ASP A 112 -10.97 26.75 20.75
CA ASP A 112 -9.92 26.40 21.73
C ASP A 112 -10.35 25.30 22.72
N SER A 113 -11.64 25.25 23.07
CA SER A 113 -12.22 24.23 23.95
C SER A 113 -12.14 22.81 23.38
N ILE A 114 -12.06 22.69 22.06
CA ILE A 114 -11.94 21.42 21.33
C ILE A 114 -10.47 21.09 21.10
N ILE A 115 -9.63 22.09 20.78
CA ILE A 115 -8.18 21.94 20.65
C ILE A 115 -7.56 21.39 21.94
N ALA A 116 -8.05 21.82 23.11
CA ALA A 116 -7.57 21.34 24.40
C ALA A 116 -7.89 19.85 24.67
N ARG A 117 -8.78 19.22 23.88
CA ARG A 117 -9.22 17.84 24.05
C ARG A 117 -8.64 16.89 23.00
N THR A 118 -8.16 17.41 21.88
CA THR A 118 -7.60 16.60 20.80
C THR A 118 -6.23 16.04 21.14
N MET A 119 -6.02 14.76 20.84
CA MET A 119 -4.68 14.17 20.87
C MET A 119 -3.93 14.48 19.57
N PRO A 120 -2.58 14.46 19.56
CA PRO A 120 -1.80 14.63 18.34
C PRO A 120 -2.15 13.63 17.23
N SER A 121 -2.62 12.43 17.59
CA SER A 121 -3.12 11.39 16.67
C SER A 121 -4.44 11.76 15.98
N ASP A 122 -5.20 12.70 16.55
CA ASP A 122 -6.54 13.04 16.07
C ASP A 122 -6.52 14.06 14.93
N SER A 123 -5.35 14.51 14.46
CA SER A 123 -5.15 15.48 13.36
C SER A 123 -6.41 15.71 12.52
N LEU A 124 -7.17 16.74 12.91
CA LEU A 124 -8.48 17.05 12.35
C LEU A 124 -8.38 17.93 11.10
N ASP A 125 -7.18 18.39 10.80
CA ASP A 125 -6.85 19.20 9.64
C ASP A 125 -6.50 18.35 8.41
N THR A 126 -6.66 17.02 8.48
CA THR A 126 -6.19 16.14 7.40
C THR A 126 -7.19 15.09 7.00
N ILE A 127 -7.43 14.93 5.71
CA ILE A 127 -8.17 13.80 5.15
C ILE A 127 -7.14 12.88 4.48
N THR A 128 -7.17 11.59 4.80
CA THR A 128 -6.26 10.61 4.21
C THR A 128 -7.04 9.65 3.34
N TYR A 129 -6.52 9.38 2.16
CA TYR A 129 -7.06 8.43 1.20
C TYR A 129 -6.04 7.31 1.04
N VAL A 130 -6.49 6.07 1.20
CA VAL A 130 -5.67 4.87 1.04
C VAL A 130 -6.38 3.93 0.08
N LEU A 131 -5.65 3.43 -0.90
CA LEU A 131 -6.07 2.33 -1.76
C LEU A 131 -5.07 1.19 -1.59
N GLU A 132 -5.57 0.02 -1.23
CA GLU A 132 -4.83 -1.24 -1.20
C GLU A 132 -5.55 -2.22 -2.11
N ALA A 133 -4.84 -2.85 -3.06
CA ALA A 133 -5.47 -3.73 -4.04
C ALA A 133 -4.54 -4.84 -4.50
N ASP A 134 -5.08 -6.04 -4.65
CA ASP A 134 -4.40 -7.20 -5.20
C ASP A 134 -4.86 -7.44 -6.63
N PHE A 135 -3.91 -7.56 -7.55
CA PHE A 135 -4.17 -7.76 -8.97
C PHE A 135 -4.03 -9.23 -9.35
N ALA A 136 -4.99 -9.73 -10.13
CA ALA A 136 -4.97 -11.09 -10.64
C ALA A 136 -5.76 -11.20 -11.95
N GLY A 137 -5.28 -12.01 -12.90
CA GLY A 137 -5.95 -12.17 -14.19
C GLY A 137 -6.04 -10.85 -14.95
N GLU A 138 -7.25 -10.37 -15.24
CA GLU A 138 -7.50 -9.07 -15.87
C GLU A 138 -8.21 -8.08 -14.93
N GLY A 139 -8.14 -8.31 -13.62
CA GLY A 139 -8.84 -7.49 -12.65
C GLY A 139 -8.08 -7.30 -11.35
N PHE A 140 -8.76 -6.68 -10.39
CA PHE A 140 -8.27 -6.48 -9.04
C PHE A 140 -9.39 -6.60 -8.02
N GLN A 141 -9.01 -6.88 -6.77
CA GLN A 141 -9.84 -6.72 -5.59
C GLN A 141 -9.07 -5.90 -4.55
N GLY A 142 -9.76 -5.08 -3.77
CA GLY A 142 -9.08 -4.23 -2.81
C GLY A 142 -9.99 -3.39 -1.93
N ASP A 143 -9.37 -2.59 -1.09
CA ASP A 143 -10.00 -1.66 -0.17
C ASP A 143 -9.64 -0.22 -0.52
N TYR A 144 -10.64 0.65 -0.56
CA TYR A 144 -10.46 2.09 -0.57
C TYR A 144 -10.96 2.69 0.75
N VAL A 145 -10.07 3.33 1.49
CA VAL A 145 -10.35 3.90 2.81
C VAL A 145 -10.17 5.40 2.78
N ILE A 146 -11.21 6.12 3.20
CA ILE A 146 -11.18 7.56 3.42
C ILE A 146 -11.22 7.77 4.93
N ARG A 147 -10.10 8.25 5.50
CA ARG A 147 -10.02 8.62 6.90
C ARG A 147 -10.25 10.10 7.07
N SER A 148 -11.32 10.45 7.76
CA SER A 148 -11.74 11.83 7.99
C SER A 148 -11.80 12.19 9.48
N PRO A 149 -11.75 13.48 9.81
CA PRO A 149 -12.12 13.98 11.13
C PRO A 149 -13.56 13.60 11.47
N ASP A 150 -13.80 13.10 12.67
CA ASP A 150 -15.13 12.94 13.25
C ASP A 150 -15.34 13.99 14.34
N LEU A 151 -15.85 15.16 13.92
CA LEU A 151 -16.08 16.27 14.83
C LEU A 151 -17.18 15.95 15.84
N ARG A 152 -18.16 15.11 15.49
CA ARG A 152 -19.30 14.82 16.37
C ARG A 152 -18.87 13.88 17.49
N ALA A 153 -18.14 12.81 17.17
CA ALA A 153 -17.48 11.96 18.17
C ALA A 153 -16.62 12.79 19.13
N LEU A 154 -15.84 13.74 18.59
CA LEU A 154 -15.02 14.63 19.38
C LEU A 154 -15.82 15.55 20.31
N PHE A 155 -16.98 16.05 19.88
CA PHE A 155 -17.88 16.85 20.72
C PHE A 155 -18.49 16.01 21.86
N GLU A 156 -18.72 14.72 21.64
CA GLU A 156 -19.21 13.76 22.65
C GLU A 156 -18.10 13.23 23.57
N GLY A 157 -16.84 13.58 23.30
CA GLY A 157 -15.68 13.17 24.10
C GLY A 157 -15.09 11.81 23.73
N GLU A 158 -15.41 11.31 22.53
CA GLU A 158 -14.79 10.12 21.93
C GLU A 158 -13.63 10.51 20.97
N GLY A 159 -13.09 9.52 20.24
CA GLY A 159 -11.99 9.74 19.30
C GLY A 159 -12.39 10.65 18.13
N GLY A 160 -11.49 11.54 17.69
CA GLY A 160 -11.80 12.54 16.66
C GLY A 160 -11.67 12.06 15.21
N ARG A 161 -11.64 10.76 14.94
CA ARG A 161 -11.38 10.20 13.62
C ARG A 161 -12.31 9.03 13.33
N CYS A 162 -12.66 8.90 12.06
CA CYS A 162 -13.39 7.75 11.56
C CYS A 162 -12.95 7.41 10.12
N ASP A 163 -13.26 6.20 9.70
CA ASP A 163 -12.98 5.61 8.41
C ASP A 163 -14.29 5.34 7.65
N TYR A 164 -14.30 5.73 6.38
CA TYR A 164 -15.21 5.19 5.38
C TYR A 164 -14.44 4.15 4.56
N ARG A 165 -14.86 2.89 4.63
CA ARG A 165 -14.20 1.77 3.92
C ARG A 165 -15.09 1.26 2.81
N TYR A 166 -14.51 1.08 1.62
CA TYR A 166 -15.19 0.56 0.44
C TYR A 166 -14.41 -0.63 -0.10
N GLY A 167 -15.03 -1.80 -0.12
CA GLY A 167 -14.51 -2.96 -0.83
C GLY A 167 -14.77 -2.80 -2.32
N LEU A 168 -13.72 -2.93 -3.11
CA LEU A 168 -13.70 -2.67 -4.54
C LEU A 168 -13.32 -3.94 -5.31
N ALA A 169 -14.03 -4.15 -6.40
CA ALA A 169 -13.57 -5.02 -7.48
C ALA A 169 -13.47 -4.22 -8.77
N GLY A 170 -12.54 -4.57 -9.64
CA GLY A 170 -12.45 -3.95 -10.95
C GLY A 170 -11.90 -4.86 -12.02
N GLU A 171 -12.25 -4.52 -13.25
CA GLU A 171 -11.86 -5.26 -14.46
C GLU A 171 -11.19 -4.30 -15.44
N LEU A 172 -10.17 -4.77 -16.14
CA LEU A 172 -9.45 -4.03 -17.16
C LEU A 172 -10.42 -3.66 -18.29
N ILE A 173 -10.46 -2.38 -18.63
CA ILE A 173 -11.21 -1.88 -19.77
C ILE A 173 -10.32 -2.04 -21.00
N PRO A 174 -10.67 -2.93 -21.94
CA PRO A 174 -9.87 -3.13 -23.13
C PRO A 174 -9.83 -1.84 -23.94
N ALA A 175 -8.65 -1.54 -24.51
CA ALA A 175 -8.52 -0.43 -25.44
C ALA A 175 -9.48 -0.64 -26.63
N PRO A 176 -10.12 0.42 -27.13
CA PRO A 176 -10.97 0.30 -28.31
C PRO A 176 -10.13 -0.28 -29.46
N ALA A 177 -10.68 -1.28 -30.16
CA ALA A 177 -10.02 -1.86 -31.31
C ALA A 177 -9.68 -0.74 -32.32
N PRO A 178 -8.49 -0.76 -32.94
CA PRO A 178 -8.19 0.21 -33.98
C PRO A 178 -9.25 0.12 -35.08
N PRO A 179 -9.70 1.25 -35.66
CA PRO A 179 -10.68 1.22 -36.74
C PRO A 179 -10.12 0.31 -37.84
N GLY A 180 -10.81 -0.79 -38.11
CA GLY A 180 -10.38 -1.80 -39.05
C GLY A 180 -10.10 -1.16 -40.40
N GLY A 181 -8.84 -1.20 -40.82
CA GLY A 181 -8.48 -1.03 -42.22
C GLY A 181 -9.08 -2.23 -42.96
N SER A 182 -10.23 -2.03 -43.60
CA SER A 182 -10.76 -2.93 -44.59
C SER A 182 -9.68 -3.12 -45.66
N GLN A 183 -9.09 -4.32 -45.72
CA GLN A 183 -8.37 -4.79 -46.90
C GLN A 183 -9.37 -5.27 -47.95
#